data_AF-A0A6A1R0L5-F1
#
_entry.id   AF-A0A6A1R0L5-F1
#
_cell.length_a   1.000
_cell.length_b   1.000
_cell.length_c   1.000
_cell.angle_alpha   90.00
_cell.angle_beta   90.00
_cell.angle_gamma   90.00
#
_symmetry.space_group_name_H-M   'P 1'
#
loop_
_entity.id
_entity.type
_entity.pdbx_description
1 polymer ?
#
loop_
_entity_poly.entity_id
_entity_poly.type
_entity_poly.pdbx_seq_one_letter_code
_entity_poly.pdbx_strand_id
1 'polypeptide(L)'
;MTKSKRLIALLWLIPVLVMAAVVTSAQIQQAIQNSPYASAWLKANAQAVANLAIRVESGGNTTAYNGSCCYGVLQMNRANIDKYAGVTPSQYQQWSLQQQIDAWSQLTVDALKAGSVRQLIDMGTFDGRTVDGNMVLACVQLGIGNCQKMLNSGSCTGFADRNGTTICSMADKMAGVPAGGSGVGTGGTGTGGNGQAGASPGGSTPGSGWQPSESCPGGCLPTSSSMRQTFAQGSGVEMSALKDQSNRLGAAAVFLIMAASFAAIWSSYSDGRITTAQLKKYVIHGGITLSIVLGVMRML
;
A
#
# COMPACT_ATOMS: atom_id res chain seq x y z
N MET A 1 24.07 51.22 18.13
CA MET A 1 23.42 50.38 17.10
C MET A 1 23.54 48.91 17.52
N THR A 2 22.41 48.25 17.72
CA THR A 2 22.22 47.12 18.64
C THR A 2 22.43 45.75 17.99
N LYS A 3 23.07 44.85 18.75
CA LYS A 3 23.38 43.43 18.45
C LYS A 3 22.17 42.53 18.14
N SER A 4 20.94 43.04 18.21
CA SER A 4 19.70 42.25 18.10
C SER A 4 19.31 41.84 16.67
N LYS A 5 19.98 42.35 15.62
CA LYS A 5 19.61 42.01 14.22
C LYS A 5 20.25 40.72 13.69
N ARG A 6 21.26 40.16 14.36
CA ARG A 6 21.92 38.91 13.91
C ARG A 6 21.23 37.62 14.39
N LEU A 7 20.28 37.72 15.32
CA LEU A 7 19.52 36.55 15.82
C LEU A 7 18.31 36.18 14.94
N ILE A 8 17.77 37.12 14.17
CA ILE A 8 16.59 36.87 13.30
C ILE A 8 16.99 36.20 11.97
N ALA A 9 18.25 36.33 11.55
CA ALA A 9 18.76 35.69 10.34
C ALA A 9 19.04 34.18 10.50
N LEU A 10 19.05 33.63 11.73
CA LEU A 10 19.28 32.19 11.96
C LEU A 10 17.99 31.35 11.98
N LEU A 11 16.81 31.99 11.94
CA LEU A 11 15.51 31.32 11.87
C LEU A 11 15.08 30.90 10.45
N TRP A 12 15.93 31.18 9.45
CA TRP A 12 15.72 30.80 8.04
C TRP A 12 16.59 29.64 7.55
N LEU A 13 17.20 28.89 8.47
CA LEU A 13 17.80 27.59 8.19
C LEU A 13 16.98 26.52 8.90
N ILE A 14 15.71 26.40 8.52
CA ILE A 14 14.97 25.16 8.71
C ILE A 14 15.52 24.23 7.63
N PRO A 15 16.33 23.19 7.94
CA PRO A 15 16.39 22.07 7.04
C PRO A 15 14.94 21.57 6.96
N VAL A 16 14.32 21.71 5.79
CA VAL A 16 13.09 20.97 5.50
C VAL A 16 13.51 19.51 5.56
N LEU A 17 13.41 18.93 6.76
CA LEU A 17 13.42 17.51 6.96
C LEU A 17 12.16 17.02 6.24
N VAL A 18 12.31 16.72 4.95
CA VAL A 18 11.32 15.98 4.18
C VAL A 18 11.29 14.61 4.82
N MET A 19 10.46 14.48 5.86
CA MET A 19 10.12 13.20 6.45
C MET A 19 9.53 12.36 5.33
N ALA A 20 10.07 11.16 5.11
CA ALA A 20 9.44 10.16 4.27
C ALA A 20 7.96 10.06 4.66
N ALA A 21 7.05 10.49 3.77
CA ALA A 21 5.63 10.39 4.03
C ALA A 21 5.21 8.96 3.68
N VAL A 22 5.02 8.13 4.70
CA VAL A 22 4.31 6.86 4.53
C VAL A 22 2.83 7.19 4.45
N VAL A 23 2.24 6.95 3.28
CA VAL A 23 0.84 7.27 2.99
C VAL A 23 -0.05 6.04 3.14
N THR A 24 -1.31 6.28 3.47
CA THR A 24 -2.31 5.21 3.65
C THR A 24 -2.96 4.83 2.32
N SER A 25 -3.59 3.65 2.30
CA SER A 25 -4.41 3.21 1.17
C SER A 25 -5.50 4.24 0.80
N ALA A 26 -6.14 4.87 1.80
CA ALA A 26 -7.16 5.88 1.58
C ALA A 26 -6.60 7.16 0.93
N GLN A 27 -5.40 7.59 1.33
CA GLN A 27 -4.74 8.75 0.72
C GLN A 27 -4.38 8.50 -0.75
N ILE A 28 -3.89 7.29 -1.07
CA ILE A 28 -3.58 6.90 -2.46
C ILE A 28 -4.86 6.85 -3.30
N GLN A 29 -5.94 6.26 -2.77
CA GLN A 29 -7.22 6.22 -3.46
C GLN A 29 -7.74 7.63 -3.74
N GLN A 30 -7.72 8.51 -2.74
CA GLN A 30 -8.14 9.89 -2.91
C GLN A 30 -7.29 10.61 -3.96
N ALA A 31 -5.97 10.39 -3.96
CA ALA A 31 -5.09 10.99 -4.95
C ALA A 31 -5.43 10.52 -6.38
N ILE A 32 -5.78 9.24 -6.56
CA ILE A 32 -6.27 8.71 -7.85
C ILE A 32 -7.60 9.35 -8.24
N GLN A 33 -8.55 9.50 -7.30
CA GLN A 33 -9.83 10.16 -7.59
C GLN A 33 -9.64 11.62 -8.03
N ASN A 34 -8.71 12.32 -7.38
CA ASN A 34 -8.39 13.71 -7.63
C ASN A 34 -7.54 13.92 -8.89
N SER A 35 -6.87 12.87 -9.39
CA SER A 35 -5.97 13.00 -10.52
C SER A 35 -6.75 13.41 -11.79
N PRO A 36 -6.32 14.48 -12.48
CA PRO A 36 -6.91 14.88 -13.76
C PRO A 36 -6.50 13.94 -14.90
N TYR A 37 -5.47 13.11 -14.69
CA TYR A 37 -4.94 12.18 -15.69
C TYR A 37 -5.45 10.75 -15.52
N ALA A 38 -6.05 10.42 -14.36
CA ALA A 38 -6.64 9.10 -14.14
C ALA A 38 -7.88 8.90 -15.03
N SER A 39 -7.88 7.80 -15.79
CA SER A 39 -9.07 7.38 -16.56
C SER A 39 -10.20 6.94 -15.63
N ALA A 40 -11.43 6.85 -16.17
CA ALA A 40 -12.58 6.32 -15.44
C ALA A 40 -12.31 4.91 -14.89
N TRP A 41 -11.64 4.06 -15.68
CA TRP A 41 -11.22 2.73 -15.23
C TRP A 41 -10.28 2.80 -14.03
N LEU A 42 -9.27 3.69 -14.07
CA LEU A 42 -8.30 3.82 -12.98
C LEU A 42 -8.96 4.36 -11.69
N LYS A 43 -9.90 5.30 -11.83
CA LYS A 43 -10.71 5.80 -10.71
C LYS A 43 -11.59 4.72 -10.10
N ALA A 44 -12.25 3.91 -10.93
CA ALA A 44 -13.05 2.77 -10.45
C ALA A 44 -12.19 1.71 -9.74
N ASN A 45 -10.91 1.58 -10.13
CA ASN A 45 -9.97 0.61 -9.58
C ASN A 45 -8.93 1.23 -8.63
N ALA A 46 -9.24 2.38 -8.01
CA ALA A 46 -8.30 3.10 -7.14
C ALA A 46 -7.80 2.25 -5.96
N GLN A 47 -8.64 1.35 -5.43
CA GLN A 47 -8.26 0.41 -4.38
C GLN A 47 -7.13 -0.53 -4.83
N ALA A 48 -7.15 -1.00 -6.10
CA ALA A 48 -6.10 -1.85 -6.64
C ALA A 48 -4.77 -1.11 -6.77
N VAL A 49 -4.80 0.19 -7.13
CA VAL A 49 -3.60 1.04 -7.13
C VAL A 49 -3.03 1.17 -5.72
N ALA A 50 -3.89 1.39 -4.72
CA ALA A 50 -3.44 1.45 -3.33
C ALA A 50 -2.87 0.11 -2.85
N ASN A 51 -3.45 -1.02 -3.27
CA ASN A 51 -2.91 -2.34 -2.97
C ASN A 51 -1.52 -2.54 -3.58
N LEU A 52 -1.32 -2.11 -4.84
CA LEU A 52 -0.03 -2.15 -5.52
C LEU A 52 1.04 -1.41 -4.72
N ALA A 53 0.77 -0.13 -4.39
CA ALA A 53 1.68 0.72 -3.63
C ALA A 53 2.04 0.14 -2.25
N ILE A 54 1.04 -0.32 -1.49
CA ILE A 54 1.21 -0.72 -0.09
C ILE A 54 1.79 -2.13 0.05
N ARG A 55 1.42 -3.07 -0.81
CA ARG A 55 1.77 -4.50 -0.62
C ARG A 55 2.89 -4.98 -1.52
N VAL A 56 3.12 -4.30 -2.64
CA VAL A 56 4.10 -4.76 -3.64
C VAL A 56 5.24 -3.78 -3.83
N GLU A 57 4.93 -2.49 -3.97
CA GLU A 57 5.92 -1.51 -4.43
C GLU A 57 6.77 -0.89 -3.31
N SER A 58 6.17 -0.06 -2.45
CA SER A 58 6.92 0.81 -1.53
C SER A 58 6.50 0.73 -0.07
N GLY A 59 5.42 0.00 0.24
CA GLY A 59 4.80 0.10 1.56
C GLY A 59 4.10 1.44 1.79
N GLY A 60 3.82 2.20 0.74
CA GLY A 60 3.27 3.56 0.83
C GLY A 60 4.31 4.65 1.05
N ASN A 61 5.61 4.35 0.97
CA ASN A 61 6.66 5.36 1.18
C ASN A 61 6.88 6.20 -0.09
N THR A 62 6.51 7.48 -0.07
CA THR A 62 6.68 8.41 -1.21
C THR A 62 8.14 8.73 -1.54
N THR A 63 9.07 8.42 -0.64
CA THR A 63 10.51 8.65 -0.85
C THR A 63 11.28 7.37 -1.18
N ALA A 64 10.58 6.24 -1.33
CA ALA A 64 11.22 4.93 -1.51
C ALA A 64 12.16 4.91 -2.72
N TYR A 65 13.29 4.21 -2.56
CA TYR A 65 14.20 3.80 -3.63
C TYR A 65 14.60 2.36 -3.39
N ASN A 66 14.40 1.48 -4.37
CA ASN A 66 14.69 0.05 -4.21
C ASN A 66 16.16 -0.35 -4.41
N GLY A 67 17.08 0.62 -4.52
CA GLY A 67 18.51 0.35 -4.68
C GLY A 67 18.99 0.20 -6.13
N SER A 68 18.08 0.03 -7.11
CA SER A 68 18.49 -0.24 -8.50
C SER A 68 17.89 0.71 -9.54
N CYS A 69 16.58 0.95 -9.51
CA CYS A 69 15.90 1.59 -10.64
C CYS A 69 14.82 2.59 -10.28
N CYS A 70 14.16 2.37 -9.14
CA CYS A 70 12.75 2.72 -9.05
C CYS A 70 12.46 3.52 -7.79
N TYR A 71 11.59 4.53 -7.96
CA TYR A 71 11.44 5.62 -7.00
C TYR A 71 9.98 5.90 -6.66
N GLY A 72 9.75 6.37 -5.45
CA GLY A 72 8.47 6.86 -4.96
C GLY A 72 7.43 5.78 -4.68
N VAL A 73 6.19 6.22 -4.45
CA VAL A 73 5.13 5.38 -3.88
C VAL A 73 4.76 4.18 -4.75
N LEU A 74 4.85 4.33 -6.08
CA LEU A 74 4.55 3.29 -7.07
C LEU A 74 5.79 2.90 -7.90
N GLN A 75 6.98 3.16 -7.37
CA GLN A 75 8.27 2.66 -7.89
C GLN A 75 8.46 2.92 -9.40
N MET A 76 8.30 4.18 -9.82
CA MET A 76 8.58 4.56 -11.21
C MET A 76 10.09 4.49 -11.49
N ASN A 77 10.47 3.92 -12.64
CA ASN A 77 11.86 3.89 -13.08
C ASN A 77 12.30 5.26 -13.65
N ARG A 78 13.62 5.45 -13.85
CA ARG A 78 14.20 6.71 -14.34
C ARG A 78 13.60 7.19 -15.67
N ALA A 79 13.43 6.31 -16.65
CA ALA A 79 12.89 6.66 -17.97
C ALA A 79 11.42 7.11 -17.89
N ASN A 80 10.64 6.47 -17.02
CA ASN A 80 9.24 6.82 -16.79
C ASN A 80 9.11 8.14 -16.02
N ILE A 81 9.98 8.40 -15.05
CA ILE A 81 10.03 9.70 -14.35
C ILE A 81 10.37 10.81 -15.35
N ASP A 82 11.39 10.63 -16.18
CA ASP A 82 11.76 11.61 -17.20
C ASP A 82 10.57 11.90 -18.15
N LYS A 83 9.94 10.86 -18.68
CA LYS A 83 8.83 10.98 -19.64
C LYS A 83 7.55 11.61 -19.05
N TYR A 84 7.13 11.16 -17.87
CA TYR A 84 5.79 11.48 -17.33
C TYR A 84 5.81 12.54 -16.23
N ALA A 85 6.97 12.77 -15.61
CA ALA A 85 7.15 13.75 -14.56
C ALA A 85 8.07 14.91 -15.00
N GLY A 86 8.94 14.71 -16.00
CA GLY A 86 9.82 15.77 -16.53
C GLY A 86 10.85 16.28 -15.52
N VAL A 87 11.23 15.45 -14.55
CA VAL A 87 12.13 15.81 -13.45
C VAL A 87 13.17 14.73 -13.20
N THR A 88 14.19 15.05 -12.41
CA THR A 88 15.16 14.05 -11.95
C THR A 88 14.53 13.11 -10.90
N PRO A 89 15.06 11.89 -10.71
CA PRO A 89 14.57 10.98 -9.67
C PRO A 89 14.64 11.58 -8.25
N SER A 90 15.68 12.37 -7.95
CA SER A 90 15.81 13.03 -6.65
C SER A 90 14.71 14.07 -6.43
N GLN A 91 14.31 14.81 -7.47
CA GLN A 91 13.20 15.75 -7.39
C GLN A 91 11.86 15.01 -7.26
N TYR A 92 11.69 13.91 -8.00
CA TYR A 92 10.49 13.07 -7.91
C TYR A 92 10.27 12.50 -6.50
N GLN A 93 11.32 12.06 -5.81
CA GLN A 93 11.22 11.59 -4.42
C GLN A 93 10.78 12.68 -3.43
N GLN A 94 11.00 13.96 -3.77
CA GLN A 94 10.58 15.10 -2.95
C GLN A 94 9.15 15.56 -3.29
N TRP A 95 8.53 15.00 -4.32
CA TRP A 95 7.17 15.35 -4.69
C TRP A 95 6.15 14.89 -3.65
N SER A 96 5.04 15.64 -3.60
CA SER A 96 3.85 15.21 -2.86
C SER A 96 3.27 13.93 -3.45
N LEU A 97 2.46 13.22 -2.65
CA LEU A 97 1.72 12.05 -3.11
C LEU A 97 0.92 12.35 -4.39
N GLN A 98 0.21 13.49 -4.44
CA GLN A 98 -0.64 13.83 -5.58
C GLN A 98 0.17 13.95 -6.86
N GLN A 99 1.30 14.65 -6.83
CA GLN A 99 2.17 14.82 -8.01
C GLN A 99 2.74 13.47 -8.49
N GLN A 100 3.14 12.59 -7.57
CA GLN A 100 3.62 11.25 -7.94
C GLN A 100 2.51 10.41 -8.57
N ILE A 101 1.29 10.47 -8.01
CA ILE A 101 0.12 9.77 -8.52
C ILE A 101 -0.33 10.30 -9.88
N ASP A 102 -0.24 11.61 -10.11
CA ASP A 102 -0.59 12.23 -11.39
C ASP A 102 0.32 11.75 -12.53
N ALA A 103 1.64 11.76 -12.30
CA ALA A 103 2.60 11.25 -13.28
C ALA A 103 2.44 9.73 -13.51
N TRP A 104 2.25 8.95 -12.45
CA TRP A 104 2.03 7.50 -12.57
C TRP A 104 0.69 7.18 -13.26
N SER A 105 -0.34 8.00 -13.06
CA SER A 105 -1.64 7.83 -13.72
C SER A 105 -1.53 8.02 -15.22
N GLN A 106 -0.75 9.01 -15.70
CA GLN A 106 -0.48 9.17 -17.15
C GLN A 106 0.21 7.94 -17.73
N LEU A 107 1.27 7.46 -17.06
CA LEU A 107 1.97 6.23 -17.45
C LEU A 107 1.02 5.04 -17.55
N THR A 108 0.17 4.86 -16.55
CA THR A 108 -0.71 3.70 -16.47
C THR A 108 -1.82 3.79 -17.50
N VAL A 109 -2.39 4.98 -17.74
CA VAL A 109 -3.38 5.19 -18.79
C VAL A 109 -2.81 4.88 -20.18
N ASP A 110 -1.54 5.17 -20.43
CA ASP A 110 -0.88 4.73 -21.66
C ASP A 110 -0.72 3.22 -21.73
N ALA A 111 -0.30 2.58 -20.63
CA ALA A 111 -0.18 1.12 -20.57
C ALA A 111 -1.53 0.40 -20.77
N LEU A 112 -2.62 0.94 -20.24
CA LEU A 112 -3.99 0.43 -20.42
C LEU A 112 -4.46 0.46 -21.90
N LYS A 113 -3.77 1.19 -22.78
CA LYS A 113 -4.08 1.19 -24.22
C LYS A 113 -3.50 -0.02 -24.95
N ALA A 114 -2.60 -0.78 -24.33
CA ALA A 114 -1.97 -1.92 -24.97
C ALA A 114 -2.96 -3.05 -25.25
N GLY A 115 -2.79 -3.73 -26.39
CA GLY A 115 -3.69 -4.79 -26.85
C GLY A 115 -3.87 -5.91 -25.83
N SER A 116 -2.77 -6.39 -25.22
CA SER A 116 -2.82 -7.45 -24.20
C SER A 116 -3.59 -7.02 -22.95
N VAL A 117 -3.47 -5.75 -22.53
CA VAL A 117 -4.15 -5.25 -21.34
C VAL A 117 -5.64 -5.11 -21.59
N ARG A 118 -6.04 -4.59 -22.76
CA ARG A 118 -7.45 -4.52 -23.18
C ARG A 118 -8.05 -5.90 -23.34
N GLN A 119 -7.36 -6.81 -24.02
CA GLN A 119 -7.78 -8.20 -24.16
C GLN A 119 -8.05 -8.82 -22.79
N LEU A 120 -7.13 -8.66 -21.83
CA LEU A 120 -7.32 -9.19 -20.48
C LEU A 120 -8.58 -8.59 -19.81
N ILE A 121 -8.78 -7.27 -19.87
CA ILE A 121 -9.98 -6.60 -19.33
C ILE A 121 -11.27 -7.17 -19.97
N ASP A 122 -11.27 -7.31 -21.30
CA ASP A 122 -12.45 -7.74 -22.07
C ASP A 122 -12.84 -9.21 -21.83
N MET A 123 -11.88 -10.05 -21.41
CA MET A 123 -12.16 -11.46 -21.11
C MET A 123 -13.06 -11.66 -19.90
N GLY A 124 -13.03 -10.75 -18.92
CA GLY A 124 -13.78 -10.83 -17.65
C GLY A 124 -13.36 -11.97 -16.71
N THR A 125 -12.92 -13.11 -17.24
CA THR A 125 -12.31 -14.23 -16.53
C THR A 125 -11.09 -14.76 -17.27
N PHE A 126 -10.10 -15.25 -16.53
CA PHE A 126 -8.89 -15.86 -17.07
C PHE A 126 -8.43 -16.97 -16.12
N ASP A 127 -8.13 -18.17 -16.63
CA ASP A 127 -7.71 -19.32 -15.81
C ASP A 127 -8.63 -19.57 -14.59
N GLY A 128 -9.95 -19.49 -14.81
CA GLY A 128 -10.97 -19.72 -13.79
C GLY A 128 -11.14 -18.60 -12.75
N ARG A 129 -10.40 -17.49 -12.84
CA ARG A 129 -10.53 -16.33 -11.94
C ARG A 129 -11.09 -15.10 -12.63
N THR A 130 -11.80 -14.27 -11.87
CA THR A 130 -12.25 -12.95 -12.33
C THR A 130 -11.05 -12.07 -12.64
N VAL A 131 -11.10 -11.39 -13.78
CA VAL A 131 -10.15 -10.32 -14.10
C VAL A 131 -10.56 -9.06 -13.36
N ASP A 132 -9.87 -8.78 -12.25
CA ASP A 132 -10.09 -7.59 -11.44
C ASP A 132 -9.00 -6.52 -11.66
N GLY A 133 -9.13 -5.38 -11.00
CA GLY A 133 -8.14 -4.31 -11.07
C GLY A 133 -6.74 -4.74 -10.62
N ASN A 134 -6.60 -5.70 -9.70
CA ASN A 134 -5.30 -6.18 -9.25
C ASN A 134 -4.60 -6.98 -10.35
N MET A 135 -5.33 -7.86 -11.04
CA MET A 135 -4.78 -8.65 -12.13
C MET A 135 -4.37 -7.79 -13.33
N VAL A 136 -5.18 -6.79 -13.68
CA VAL A 136 -4.85 -5.84 -14.75
C VAL A 136 -3.62 -5.01 -14.40
N LEU A 137 -3.52 -4.49 -13.18
CA LEU A 137 -2.35 -3.72 -12.76
C LEU A 137 -1.09 -4.58 -12.62
N ALA A 138 -1.21 -5.84 -12.18
CA ALA A 138 -0.09 -6.78 -12.18
C ALA A 138 0.42 -7.08 -13.61
N CYS A 139 -0.48 -7.21 -14.58
CA CYS A 139 -0.17 -7.35 -16.00
C CYS A 139 0.62 -6.12 -16.52
N VAL A 140 0.24 -4.91 -16.12
CA VAL A 140 0.98 -3.69 -16.45
C VAL A 140 2.35 -3.66 -15.76
N GLN A 141 2.41 -3.97 -14.46
CA GLN A 141 3.61 -3.83 -13.63
C GLN A 141 4.71 -4.85 -14.00
N LEU A 142 4.35 -6.10 -14.30
CA LEU A 142 5.30 -7.11 -14.77
C LEU A 142 5.62 -6.98 -16.27
N GLY A 143 4.94 -6.08 -16.95
CA GLY A 143 5.19 -5.71 -18.34
C GLY A 143 4.19 -6.31 -19.32
N ILE A 144 3.71 -5.46 -20.23
CA ILE A 144 2.72 -5.76 -21.27
C ILE A 144 3.11 -6.99 -22.11
N GLY A 145 4.39 -7.14 -22.48
CA GLY A 145 4.85 -8.30 -23.24
C GLY A 145 4.79 -9.62 -22.46
N ASN A 146 5.03 -9.59 -21.15
CA ASN A 146 4.88 -10.76 -20.28
C ASN A 146 3.41 -11.10 -20.04
N CYS A 147 2.56 -10.08 -20.00
CA CYS A 147 1.12 -10.26 -20.01
C CYS A 147 0.61 -10.94 -21.28
N GLN A 148 1.10 -10.56 -22.46
CA GLN A 148 0.77 -11.28 -23.70
C GLN A 148 1.21 -12.74 -23.65
N LYS A 149 2.39 -13.06 -23.09
CA LYS A 149 2.84 -14.46 -22.92
C LYS A 149 1.89 -15.27 -22.05
N MET A 150 1.45 -14.72 -20.92
CA MET A 150 0.44 -15.35 -20.06
C MET A 150 -0.88 -15.55 -20.81
N LEU A 151 -1.36 -14.54 -21.54
CA LEU A 151 -2.60 -14.66 -22.31
C LEU A 151 -2.52 -15.76 -23.37
N ASN A 152 -1.40 -15.84 -24.09
CA ASN A 152 -1.18 -16.85 -25.12
C ASN A 152 -1.11 -18.27 -24.55
N SER A 153 -0.73 -18.44 -23.28
CA SER A 153 -0.70 -19.75 -22.64
C SER A 153 -2.06 -20.18 -22.09
N GLY A 154 -3.00 -19.24 -21.91
CA GLY A 154 -4.30 -19.49 -21.28
C GLY A 154 -4.24 -19.87 -19.80
N SER A 155 -3.10 -19.68 -19.13
CA SER A 155 -2.94 -20.04 -17.70
C SER A 155 -2.10 -19.01 -16.94
N CYS A 156 -2.45 -18.80 -15.68
CA CYS A 156 -1.73 -18.01 -14.69
C CYS A 156 -0.27 -18.44 -14.48
N THR A 157 0.09 -19.66 -14.89
CA THR A 157 1.45 -20.20 -14.78
C THR A 157 2.28 -20.06 -16.06
N GLY A 158 1.69 -19.62 -17.18
CA GLY A 158 2.42 -19.54 -18.45
C GLY A 158 3.35 -18.34 -18.59
N PHE A 159 3.46 -17.52 -17.56
CA PHE A 159 4.56 -16.59 -17.37
C PHE A 159 4.98 -16.56 -15.90
N ALA A 160 6.29 -16.58 -15.65
CA ALA A 160 6.89 -16.23 -14.38
C ALA A 160 8.13 -15.36 -14.63
N ASP A 161 8.35 -14.37 -13.78
CA ASP A 161 9.61 -13.62 -13.78
C ASP A 161 10.77 -14.49 -13.24
N ARG A 162 11.98 -13.92 -13.17
CA ARG A 162 13.16 -14.63 -12.65
C ARG A 162 13.01 -15.09 -11.20
N ASN A 163 12.11 -14.46 -10.44
CA ASN A 163 11.85 -14.78 -9.03
C ASN A 163 10.65 -15.75 -8.88
N GLY A 164 10.10 -16.27 -9.97
CA GLY A 164 8.93 -17.14 -9.96
C GLY A 164 7.59 -16.41 -9.80
N THR A 165 7.58 -15.08 -9.86
CA THR A 165 6.37 -14.27 -9.72
C THR A 165 5.59 -14.29 -11.04
N THR A 166 4.39 -14.85 -11.01
CA THR A 166 3.42 -14.75 -12.10
C THR A 166 2.53 -13.51 -11.91
N ILE A 167 1.87 -13.06 -12.98
CA ILE A 167 0.90 -11.95 -12.91
C ILE A 167 -0.23 -12.28 -11.92
N CYS A 168 -0.75 -13.50 -11.94
CA CYS A 168 -1.78 -13.92 -11.01
C CYS A 168 -1.29 -13.96 -9.56
N SER A 169 -0.07 -14.45 -9.31
CA SER A 169 0.50 -14.46 -7.96
C SER A 169 0.76 -13.05 -7.42
N MET A 170 1.12 -12.11 -8.30
CA MET A 170 1.27 -10.71 -7.93
C MET A 170 -0.10 -10.07 -7.63
N ALA A 171 -1.13 -10.38 -8.42
CA ALA A 171 -2.50 -9.95 -8.15
C ALA A 171 -2.99 -10.48 -6.78
N ASP A 172 -2.66 -11.72 -6.43
CA ASP A 172 -2.97 -12.33 -5.13
C ASP A 172 -2.26 -11.60 -3.99
N LYS A 173 -0.97 -11.27 -4.19
CA LYS A 173 -0.19 -10.46 -3.24
C LYS A 173 -0.81 -9.07 -3.04
N MET A 174 -1.30 -8.43 -4.10
CA MET A 174 -2.03 -7.17 -4.03
C MET A 174 -3.37 -7.33 -3.29
N ALA A 175 -4.10 -8.43 -3.52
CA ALA A 175 -5.33 -8.74 -2.79
C ALA A 175 -5.07 -9.08 -1.31
N GLY A 176 -3.83 -9.40 -0.94
CA GLY A 176 -3.46 -9.83 0.41
C GLY A 176 -3.78 -11.30 0.70
N VAL A 177 -3.87 -12.11 -0.35
CA VAL A 177 -4.00 -13.57 -0.25
C VAL A 177 -2.61 -14.17 0.05
N PRO A 178 -2.47 -15.08 1.03
CA PRO A 178 -1.19 -15.73 1.33
C PRO A 178 -0.63 -16.49 0.11
N ALA A 179 0.69 -16.41 -0.10
CA ALA A 179 1.38 -17.17 -1.14
C ALA A 179 1.17 -18.68 -0.92
N GLY A 180 0.53 -19.34 -1.89
CA GLY A 180 0.10 -20.74 -1.78
C GLY A 180 -1.42 -20.93 -1.90
N GLY A 181 -2.18 -19.84 -1.83
CA GLY A 181 -3.58 -19.82 -2.25
C GLY A 181 -3.70 -19.79 -3.77
N SER A 182 -3.17 -20.81 -4.46
CA SER A 182 -3.71 -21.13 -5.78
C SER A 182 -5.20 -21.32 -5.56
N GLY A 183 -6.01 -20.34 -5.97
CA GLY A 183 -7.43 -20.55 -6.22
C GLY A 183 -7.53 -21.55 -7.35
N VAL A 184 -7.27 -22.82 -7.05
CA VAL A 184 -7.79 -23.95 -7.81
C VAL A 184 -9.29 -23.76 -7.68
N GLY A 185 -9.89 -23.17 -8.72
CA GLY A 185 -11.32 -23.25 -8.90
C GLY A 185 -11.70 -24.72 -8.75
N THR A 186 -12.62 -25.00 -7.84
CA THR A 186 -13.14 -26.34 -7.60
C THR A 186 -13.85 -26.82 -8.87
N GLY A 187 -13.07 -27.31 -9.83
CA GLY A 187 -13.56 -28.08 -10.97
C GLY A 187 -13.93 -29.46 -10.45
N GLY A 188 -15.19 -29.63 -10.05
CA GLY A 188 -15.75 -30.94 -9.76
C GLY A 188 -16.14 -31.63 -11.07
N THR A 189 -15.23 -32.43 -11.62
CA THR A 189 -15.58 -33.51 -12.57
C THR A 189 -16.32 -34.62 -11.83
N GLY A 190 -17.45 -35.08 -12.39
CA GLY A 190 -18.43 -35.90 -11.69
C GLY A 190 -18.08 -37.37 -11.44
N THR A 191 -18.94 -38.04 -10.67
CA THR A 191 -19.20 -39.49 -10.73
C THR A 191 -20.59 -39.77 -10.15
N GLY A 192 -21.40 -40.57 -10.85
CA GLY A 192 -22.77 -40.91 -10.45
C GLY A 192 -22.88 -41.91 -9.30
N GLY A 193 -24.06 -41.97 -8.67
CA GLY A 193 -24.43 -43.01 -7.71
C GLY A 193 -25.73 -42.69 -6.95
N ASN A 194 -26.78 -43.48 -7.19
CA ASN A 194 -28.10 -43.43 -6.55
C ASN A 194 -28.07 -43.72 -5.04
N GLY A 195 -29.00 -43.13 -4.27
CA GLY A 195 -29.31 -43.57 -2.89
C GLY A 195 -30.35 -42.70 -2.17
N GLN A 196 -31.41 -43.35 -1.68
CA GLN A 196 -32.67 -42.83 -1.13
C GLN A 196 -32.61 -41.94 0.16
N ALA A 197 -33.64 -41.10 0.23
CA ALA A 197 -34.34 -40.43 1.34
C ALA A 197 -34.10 -40.86 2.82
N GLY A 198 -34.07 -39.84 3.70
CA GLY A 198 -34.38 -39.91 5.13
C GLY A 198 -34.63 -38.51 5.72
N ALA A 199 -35.82 -38.27 6.26
CA ALA A 199 -36.31 -36.97 6.74
C ALA A 199 -36.06 -36.74 8.25
N SER A 200 -35.56 -35.52 8.60
CA SER A 200 -35.74 -34.63 9.79
C SER A 200 -35.85 -35.17 11.23
N PRO A 201 -35.67 -34.37 12.33
CA PRO A 201 -35.54 -32.89 12.41
C PRO A 201 -34.45 -32.32 13.36
N GLY A 202 -34.06 -31.05 13.13
CA GLY A 202 -33.84 -30.03 14.17
C GLY A 202 -32.52 -30.05 14.98
N GLY A 203 -31.53 -29.24 14.55
CA GLY A 203 -30.37 -28.92 15.37
C GLY A 203 -29.38 -27.95 14.69
N SER A 204 -29.46 -26.67 15.07
CA SER A 204 -28.39 -25.65 15.15
C SER A 204 -27.22 -25.65 14.14
N THR A 205 -27.18 -24.69 13.20
CA THR A 205 -25.95 -23.95 12.82
C THR A 205 -26.32 -22.65 12.04
N PRO A 206 -25.83 -21.45 12.41
CA PRO A 206 -25.91 -20.28 11.52
C PRO A 206 -24.90 -20.49 10.39
N GLY A 207 -25.39 -20.80 9.20
CA GLY A 207 -24.56 -21.09 8.03
C GLY A 207 -23.72 -19.89 7.61
N SER A 208 -22.41 -20.00 7.80
CA SER A 208 -21.39 -19.25 7.05
C SER A 208 -21.29 -19.85 5.65
N GLY A 209 -22.21 -19.47 4.76
CA GLY A 209 -22.24 -19.93 3.37
C GLY A 209 -22.17 -18.75 2.41
N TRP A 210 -21.07 -18.65 1.67
CA TRP A 210 -20.95 -17.75 0.52
C TRP A 210 -22.06 -18.08 -0.49
N GLN A 211 -22.85 -17.09 -0.91
CA GLN A 211 -23.87 -17.25 -1.95
C GLN A 211 -23.37 -16.65 -3.28
N PRO A 212 -23.55 -17.36 -4.41
CA PRO A 212 -23.21 -16.83 -5.75
C PRO A 212 -24.02 -15.58 -6.10
N SER A 213 -23.43 -14.70 -6.92
CA SER A 213 -23.88 -13.34 -7.20
C SER A 213 -25.24 -13.18 -7.89
N GLU A 214 -25.96 -14.26 -8.21
CA GLU A 214 -27.26 -14.20 -8.89
C GLU A 214 -28.44 -14.00 -7.93
N SER A 215 -28.25 -14.09 -6.61
CA SER A 215 -29.35 -14.05 -5.63
C SER A 215 -29.48 -12.77 -4.81
N CYS A 216 -28.91 -11.62 -5.23
CA CYS A 216 -28.93 -10.39 -4.42
C CYS A 216 -29.67 -9.22 -5.09
N PRO A 217 -30.92 -8.92 -4.69
CA PRO A 217 -31.60 -7.69 -5.11
C PRO A 217 -30.97 -6.52 -4.32
N GLY A 218 -30.17 -5.69 -4.99
CA GLY A 218 -29.55 -4.48 -4.41
C GLY A 218 -28.02 -4.41 -4.43
N GLY A 219 -27.33 -5.43 -4.93
CA GLY A 219 -25.87 -5.44 -5.13
C GLY A 219 -25.08 -5.84 -3.88
N CYS A 220 -24.20 -6.83 -4.01
CA CYS A 220 -23.35 -7.30 -2.91
C CYS A 220 -22.17 -6.34 -2.66
N LEU A 221 -21.87 -6.10 -1.39
CA LEU A 221 -20.64 -5.44 -0.95
C LEU A 221 -19.44 -6.41 -1.02
N PRO A 222 -18.23 -5.95 -1.39
CA PRO A 222 -17.06 -6.81 -1.58
C PRO A 222 -16.55 -7.45 -0.28
N THR A 223 -16.06 -8.69 -0.34
CA THR A 223 -15.69 -9.62 0.76
C THR A 223 -14.80 -9.03 1.88
N SER A 224 -14.08 -7.94 1.62
CA SER A 224 -13.30 -7.23 2.64
C SER A 224 -14.16 -6.41 3.62
N SER A 225 -15.34 -5.95 3.21
CA SER A 225 -16.26 -5.22 4.09
C SER A 225 -17.03 -6.18 4.99
N SER A 226 -17.42 -7.36 4.49
CA SER A 226 -18.11 -8.38 5.28
C SER A 226 -17.24 -8.91 6.41
N MET A 227 -15.94 -9.19 6.19
CA MET A 227 -15.03 -9.62 7.27
C MET A 227 -14.84 -8.56 8.37
N ARG A 228 -14.72 -7.28 8.00
CA ARG A 228 -14.64 -6.18 8.99
C ARG A 228 -15.92 -6.05 9.80
N GLN A 229 -17.07 -6.14 9.13
CA GLN A 229 -18.39 -6.06 9.75
C GLN A 229 -18.64 -7.24 10.70
N THR A 230 -18.18 -8.45 10.34
CA THR A 230 -18.34 -9.65 11.19
C THR A 230 -17.44 -9.59 12.43
N PHE A 231 -16.22 -9.07 12.32
CA PHE A 231 -15.33 -8.87 13.48
C PHE A 231 -15.85 -7.79 14.44
N ALA A 232 -16.36 -6.67 13.90
CA ALA A 232 -16.96 -5.60 14.69
C ALA A 232 -18.22 -6.06 15.43
N GLN A 233 -19.06 -6.88 14.79
CA GLN A 233 -20.24 -7.48 15.42
C GLN A 233 -19.92 -8.54 16.47
N GLY A 234 -18.79 -9.26 16.35
CA GLY A 234 -18.40 -10.32 17.30
C GLY A 234 -17.63 -9.83 18.53
N SER A 235 -16.87 -8.73 18.43
CA SER A 235 -15.98 -8.25 19.50
C SER A 235 -16.45 -6.97 20.20
N GLY A 236 -17.44 -6.27 19.63
CA GLY A 236 -17.93 -4.99 20.16
C GLY A 236 -16.93 -3.83 20.09
N VAL A 237 -15.73 -4.05 19.51
CA VAL A 237 -14.67 -3.06 19.37
C VAL A 237 -14.11 -3.15 17.95
N GLU A 238 -14.10 -2.02 17.23
CA GLU A 238 -13.44 -1.92 15.92
C GLU A 238 -11.95 -2.27 16.03
N MET A 239 -11.43 -3.18 15.19
CA MET A 239 -10.03 -3.63 15.19
C MET A 239 -9.02 -2.47 15.03
N SER A 240 -9.45 -1.36 14.41
CA SER A 240 -8.67 -0.12 14.30
C SER A 240 -8.52 0.59 15.65
N ALA A 241 -9.54 0.56 16.51
CA ALA A 241 -9.52 1.23 17.80
C ALA A 241 -8.56 0.55 18.81
N LEU A 242 -8.45 -0.79 18.76
CA LEU A 242 -7.56 -1.54 19.66
C LEU A 242 -6.08 -1.32 19.33
N LYS A 243 -5.73 -1.30 18.03
CA LYS A 243 -4.38 -0.98 17.56
C LYS A 243 -4.02 0.49 17.83
N ASP A 244 -4.94 1.41 17.61
CA ASP A 244 -4.73 2.82 17.94
C ASP A 244 -4.53 3.04 19.44
N GLN A 245 -5.23 2.31 20.33
CA GLN A 245 -5.05 2.44 21.77
C GLN A 245 -3.69 1.90 22.25
N SER A 246 -3.26 0.74 21.75
CA SER A 246 -1.96 0.14 22.12
C SER A 246 -0.79 1.01 21.65
N ASN A 247 -0.86 1.54 20.42
CA ASN A 247 0.19 2.40 19.88
C ASN A 247 0.28 3.76 20.58
N ARG A 248 -0.85 4.32 21.04
CA ARG A 248 -0.88 5.57 21.81
C ARG A 248 -0.24 5.42 23.19
N LEU A 249 -0.45 4.30 23.88
CA LEU A 249 0.18 4.02 25.18
C LEU A 249 1.70 3.83 25.06
N GLY A 250 2.15 3.09 24.04
CA GLY A 250 3.58 2.92 23.75
C GLY A 250 4.26 4.26 23.41
N ALA A 251 3.62 5.09 22.58
CA ALA A 251 4.15 6.39 22.21
C ALA A 251 4.30 7.35 23.39
N ALA A 252 3.35 7.33 24.35
CA ALA A 252 3.42 8.16 25.54
C ALA A 252 4.61 7.79 26.45
N ALA A 253 4.88 6.49 26.64
CA ALA A 253 6.00 6.03 27.46
C ALA A 253 7.37 6.43 26.86
N VAL A 254 7.54 6.25 25.55
CA VAL A 254 8.77 6.67 24.85
C VAL A 254 8.96 8.18 24.93
N PHE A 255 7.88 8.95 24.77
CA PHE A 255 7.95 10.41 24.84
C PHE A 255 8.43 10.90 26.22
N LEU A 256 7.94 10.28 27.30
CA LEU A 256 8.34 10.62 28.67
C LEU A 256 9.81 10.29 28.95
N ILE A 257 10.31 9.13 28.49
CA ILE A 257 11.72 8.73 28.65
C ILE A 257 12.64 9.70 27.89
N MET A 258 12.23 10.12 26.69
CA MET A 258 13.00 11.08 25.89
C MET A 258 12.97 12.48 26.50
N ALA A 259 11.82 12.94 27.01
CA ALA A 259 11.71 14.21 27.69
C ALA A 259 12.62 14.28 28.94
N ALA A 260 12.68 13.22 29.74
CA ALA A 260 13.60 13.12 30.88
C ALA A 260 15.08 13.16 30.45
N SER A 261 15.41 12.51 29.34
CA SER A 261 16.77 12.49 28.78
C SER A 261 17.20 13.87 28.27
N PHE A 262 16.30 14.59 27.59
CA PHE A 262 16.56 15.96 27.15
C PHE A 262 16.69 16.94 28.33
N ALA A 263 15.90 16.76 29.40
CA ALA A 263 16.03 17.55 30.62
C ALA A 263 17.39 17.33 31.31
N ALA A 264 17.88 16.08 31.35
CA ALA A 264 19.19 15.76 31.89
C ALA A 264 20.34 16.38 31.07
N ILE A 265 20.25 16.32 29.73
CA ILE A 265 21.23 16.96 28.83
C ILE A 265 21.22 18.48 29.01
N TRP A 266 20.03 19.08 29.15
CA TRP A 266 19.88 20.51 29.37
C TRP A 266 20.49 20.95 30.72
N SER A 267 20.22 20.21 31.81
CA SER A 267 20.82 20.49 33.12
C SER A 267 22.36 20.40 33.09
N SER A 268 22.90 19.41 32.37
CA SER A 268 24.34 19.27 32.20
C SER A 268 24.97 20.40 31.39
N TYR A 269 24.21 21.02 30.47
CA TYR A 269 24.64 22.20 29.73
C TYR A 269 24.57 23.47 30.59
N SER A 270 23.49 23.65 31.37
CA SER A 270 23.36 24.80 32.27
C SER A 270 24.41 24.80 33.37
N ASP A 271 24.86 23.61 33.80
CA ASP A 271 25.95 23.45 34.78
C ASP A 271 27.35 23.59 34.16
N GLY A 272 27.43 23.91 32.86
CA GLY A 272 28.70 24.13 32.14
C GLY A 272 29.53 22.86 31.91
N ARG A 273 28.97 21.67 32.17
CA ARG A 273 29.66 20.38 32.05
C ARG A 273 29.80 19.90 30.60
N ILE A 274 28.95 20.40 29.70
CA ILE A 274 29.03 20.10 28.27
C ILE A 274 29.12 21.38 27.44
N THR A 275 29.92 21.32 26.38
CA THR A 275 30.11 22.44 25.45
C THR A 275 28.93 22.58 24.50
N THR A 276 28.76 23.76 23.90
CA THR A 276 27.68 24.02 22.92
C THR A 276 27.77 23.12 21.68
N ALA A 277 28.98 22.70 21.31
CA ALA A 277 29.21 21.76 20.20
C ALA A 277 28.72 20.34 20.55
N GLN A 278 28.97 19.89 21.79
CA GLN A 278 28.48 18.61 22.28
C GLN A 278 26.96 18.61 22.44
N LEU A 279 26.38 19.71 22.95
CA LEU A 279 24.93 19.88 23.02
C LEU A 279 24.27 19.73 21.63
N LYS A 280 24.80 20.40 20.61
CA LYS A 280 24.31 20.26 19.23
C LYS A 280 24.35 18.80 18.77
N LYS A 281 25.47 18.11 19.01
CA LYS A 281 25.62 16.70 18.62
C LYS A 281 24.63 15.79 19.34
N TYR A 282 24.42 15.97 20.64
CA TYR A 282 23.47 15.18 21.42
C TYR A 282 22.01 15.45 21.05
N VAL A 283 21.66 16.71 20.78
CA VAL A 283 20.30 17.06 20.31
C VAL A 283 20.03 16.45 18.93
N ILE A 284 21.01 16.47 18.02
CA ILE A 284 20.88 15.83 16.70
C ILE A 284 20.70 14.31 16.83
N HIS A 285 21.56 13.64 17.60
CA HIS A 285 21.44 12.20 17.82
C HIS A 285 20.14 11.81 18.55
N GLY A 286 19.72 12.60 19.55
CA GLY A 286 18.46 12.40 20.26
C GLY A 286 17.25 12.57 19.34
N GLY A 287 17.29 13.56 18.44
CA GLY A 287 16.28 13.78 17.41
C GLY A 287 16.18 12.60 16.44
N ILE A 288 17.31 12.10 15.93
CA ILE A 288 17.35 10.93 15.04
C ILE A 288 16.76 9.70 15.73
N THR A 289 17.14 9.46 16.98
CA THR A 289 16.63 8.30 17.75
C THR A 289 15.12 8.40 17.97
N LEU A 290 14.62 9.60 18.31
CA LEU A 290 13.18 9.84 18.46
C LEU A 290 12.42 9.59 17.15
N SER A 291 12.97 10.05 16.03
CA SER A 291 12.38 9.84 14.70
C SER A 291 12.32 8.36 14.33
N ILE A 292 13.36 7.57 14.66
CA ILE A 292 13.38 6.12 14.43
C ILE A 292 12.32 5.43 15.29
N VAL A 293 12.26 5.73 16.59
CA VAL A 293 11.32 5.05 17.50
C VAL A 293 9.86 5.42 17.18
N LEU A 294 9.58 6.69 16.87
CA LEU A 294 8.25 7.10 16.38
C LEU A 294 7.91 6.48 15.02
N GLY A 295 8.91 6.28 14.16
CA GLY A 295 8.75 5.59 12.88
C GLY A 295 8.36 4.12 13.07
N VAL A 296 9.06 3.39 13.95
CA VAL A 296 8.76 1.99 14.26
C VAL A 296 7.40 1.82 14.95
N MET A 297 7.06 2.70 15.91
CA MET A 297 5.74 2.64 16.57
C MET A 297 4.56 2.99 15.66
N ARG A 298 4.80 3.69 14.54
CA ARG A 298 3.77 3.90 13.50
C ARG A 298 3.66 2.73 12.51
N MET A 299 4.61 1.81 12.50
CA MET A 299 4.64 0.62 11.64
C MET A 299 4.02 -0.62 12.29
N LEU A 300 3.95 -0.67 13.63
CA LEU A 300 3.27 -1.73 14.42
C LEU A 300 1.76 -1.47 14.50
#